data_AF-A0A0D7ACQ6-F1
#
_entry.id   AF-A0A0D7ACQ6-F1
#
_cell.length_a   1.000
_cell.length_b   1.000
_cell.length_c   1.000
_cell.angle_alpha   90.00
_cell.angle_beta   90.00
_cell.angle_gamma   90.00
#
_symmetry.space_group_name_H-M   'P 1'
#
loop_
_entity.id
_entity.type
_entity.pdbx_description
1 polymer ?
#
loop_
_entity_poly.entity_id
_entity_poly.type
_entity_poly.pdbx_seq_one_letter_code
_entity_poly.pdbx_strand_id
1 'polypeptide(L)'
;MVDWSSSAELAIESDVFTKFMHAIFGLYVWEWMLSLDFDWEYISGRKRFRWPMIFYFANRYILLGAMIGIVVALDVSHPINCKALYTFNQLAGDAALGLASINLSLRTIAVWSHNKIVIGVLVVVILGHWSLILQGVLLNAAYIDGACTITSSNNTVLAATFIYSMVFDLGVLVLNTWKLMGRRWSTEGIHSTRLGKMLFRDGLIYFIIAFLLNLVATVFMLLDLNEVMSVIFNVPAAVGSTIVACRVVRRLIRFTADGVEML
;
A
#
# COMPACT_ATOMS: atom_id res chain seq x y z
N MET A 1 18.10 -6.47 29.97
CA MET A 1 17.02 -6.56 28.98
C MET A 1 16.35 -5.20 28.98
N VAL A 2 16.21 -4.54 27.84
CA VAL A 2 15.57 -3.21 27.79
C VAL A 2 14.10 -3.37 28.12
N ASP A 3 13.58 -2.52 29.00
CA ASP A 3 12.15 -2.48 29.32
C ASP A 3 11.42 -1.56 28.34
N TRP A 4 10.92 -2.15 27.27
CA TRP A 4 10.16 -1.50 26.20
C TRP A 4 8.86 -0.86 26.68
N SER A 5 8.39 -1.22 27.88
CA SER A 5 7.17 -0.67 28.48
C SER A 5 7.43 0.49 29.45
N SER A 6 8.70 0.85 29.68
CA SER A 6 9.04 1.95 30.57
C SER A 6 8.62 3.31 29.98
N SER A 7 8.15 4.22 30.82
CA SER A 7 7.66 5.54 30.39
C SER A 7 8.72 6.40 29.70
N ALA A 8 10.00 6.21 30.04
CA ALA A 8 11.12 6.88 29.39
C ALA A 8 11.33 6.39 27.96
N GLU A 9 11.26 5.08 27.72
CA GLU A 9 11.38 4.50 26.37
C GLU A 9 10.18 4.88 25.51
N LEU A 10 8.95 4.80 26.05
CA LEU A 10 7.73 5.25 25.38
C LEU A 10 7.81 6.70 24.88
N ALA A 11 8.36 7.61 25.69
CA ALA A 11 8.50 9.01 25.31
C ALA A 11 9.51 9.20 24.16
N ILE A 12 10.63 8.47 24.21
CA ILE A 12 11.64 8.48 23.14
C ILE A 12 11.05 7.89 21.86
N GLU A 13 10.38 6.75 21.95
CA GLU A 13 9.73 6.09 20.80
C GLU A 13 8.67 6.97 20.16
N SER A 14 7.85 7.66 20.97
CA SER A 14 6.84 8.59 20.46
C SER A 14 7.46 9.79 19.73
N ASP A 15 8.55 10.36 20.25
CA ASP A 15 9.25 11.47 19.58
C ASP A 15 9.89 11.02 18.25
N VAL A 16 10.54 9.86 18.25
CA VAL A 16 11.10 9.24 17.04
C VAL A 16 10.00 8.94 16.02
N PHE A 17 8.88 8.38 16.46
CA PHE A 17 7.72 8.09 15.63
C PHE A 17 7.20 9.36 14.95
N THR A 18 6.98 10.44 15.70
CA THR A 18 6.50 11.70 15.15
C THR A 18 7.44 12.25 14.08
N LYS A 19 8.75 12.29 14.34
CA LYS A 19 9.76 12.75 13.37
C LYS A 19 9.80 11.87 12.13
N PHE A 20 9.68 10.56 12.31
CA PHE A 20 9.68 9.59 11.22
C PHE A 20 8.45 9.74 10.32
N MET A 21 7.26 9.91 10.90
CA MET A 21 6.02 10.13 10.14
C MET A 21 6.07 11.42 9.31
N HIS A 22 6.64 12.50 9.85
CA HIS A 22 6.89 13.73 9.11
C HIS A 22 7.84 13.54 7.92
N ALA A 23 8.93 12.79 8.12
CA ALA A 23 9.87 12.48 7.04
C ALA A 23 9.22 11.66 5.91
N ILE A 24 8.40 10.67 6.27
CA ILE A 24 7.65 9.86 5.31
C ILE A 24 6.61 10.69 4.57
N PHE A 25 5.91 11.58 5.27
CA PHE A 25 4.95 12.49 4.65
C PHE A 25 5.65 13.37 3.61
N GLY A 26 6.79 13.98 3.96
CA GLY A 26 7.60 14.76 3.02
C GLY A 26 8.03 13.95 1.80
N LEU A 27 8.49 12.72 1.99
CA LEU A 27 8.85 11.80 0.90
C LEU A 27 7.64 11.48 0.00
N TYR A 28 6.47 11.24 0.59
CA TYR A 28 5.26 10.93 -0.16
C TYR A 28 4.76 12.15 -0.93
N VAL A 29 4.77 13.34 -0.33
CA VAL A 29 4.43 14.61 -1.00
C VAL A 29 5.39 14.88 -2.15
N TRP A 30 6.69 14.63 -1.97
CA TRP A 30 7.69 14.73 -3.04
C TRP A 30 7.34 13.81 -4.22
N GLU A 31 7.09 12.52 -3.97
CA GLU A 31 6.71 11.56 -5.01
C GLU A 31 5.37 11.93 -5.66
N TRP A 32 4.43 12.48 -4.88
CA TRP A 32 3.16 12.98 -5.36
C TRP A 32 3.37 14.17 -6.32
N MET A 33 4.17 15.16 -5.95
CA MET A 33 4.44 16.31 -6.83
C MET A 33 5.10 15.90 -8.14
N LEU A 34 6.11 15.01 -8.10
CA LEU A 34 6.79 14.51 -9.31
C LEU A 34 5.89 13.74 -10.28
N SER A 35 4.72 13.32 -9.81
CA SER A 35 3.79 12.51 -10.58
C SER A 35 2.54 13.26 -11.00
N LEU A 36 2.47 14.57 -10.73
CA LEU A 36 1.33 15.42 -11.10
C LEU A 36 1.20 15.64 -12.60
N ASP A 37 2.30 15.73 -13.34
CA ASP A 37 2.23 15.91 -14.80
C ASP A 37 1.42 14.80 -15.46
N PHE A 38 1.64 13.57 -15.01
CA PHE A 38 0.90 12.40 -15.48
C PHE A 38 -0.59 12.50 -15.17
N ASP A 39 -0.96 12.93 -13.96
CA ASP A 39 -2.37 13.08 -13.56
C ASP A 39 -3.04 14.21 -14.33
N TRP A 40 -2.31 15.31 -14.57
CA TRP A 40 -2.78 16.44 -15.36
C TRP A 40 -3.11 16.05 -16.79
N GLU A 41 -2.38 15.11 -17.40
CA GLU A 41 -2.72 14.57 -18.72
C GLU A 41 -4.10 13.88 -18.77
N TYR A 42 -4.56 13.29 -17.67
CA TYR A 42 -5.89 12.69 -17.58
C TYR A 42 -6.97 13.73 -17.27
N ILE A 43 -6.68 14.67 -16.36
CA ILE A 43 -7.62 15.74 -15.98
C ILE A 43 -7.84 16.72 -17.15
N SER A 44 -6.79 17.07 -17.90
CA SER A 44 -6.88 17.93 -19.09
C SER A 44 -7.49 17.23 -20.32
N GLY A 45 -7.90 15.96 -20.19
CA GLY A 45 -8.52 15.19 -21.26
C GLY A 45 -7.58 14.77 -22.39
N ARG A 46 -6.26 14.96 -22.25
CA ARG A 46 -5.27 14.55 -23.25
C ARG A 46 -5.18 13.03 -23.38
N LYS A 47 -5.47 12.28 -22.30
CA LYS A 47 -5.51 10.81 -22.27
C LYS A 47 -6.89 10.27 -21.94
N ARG A 48 -7.30 9.18 -22.63
CA ARG A 48 -8.57 8.50 -22.36
C ARG A 48 -8.53 7.77 -21.03
N PHE A 49 -9.56 8.00 -20.21
CA PHE A 49 -9.74 7.32 -18.93
C PHE A 49 -10.06 5.84 -19.15
N ARG A 50 -9.32 4.94 -18.47
CA ARG A 50 -9.57 3.50 -18.46
C ARG A 50 -9.96 3.08 -17.04
N TRP A 51 -10.88 2.13 -16.91
CA TRP A 51 -11.41 1.69 -15.60
C TRP A 51 -10.35 1.34 -14.54
N PRO A 52 -9.21 0.67 -14.85
CA PRO A 52 -8.14 0.43 -13.88
C PRO A 52 -7.56 1.69 -13.21
N MET A 53 -7.68 2.85 -13.87
CA MET A 53 -7.16 4.11 -13.34
C MET A 53 -7.93 4.63 -12.13
N ILE A 54 -9.17 4.18 -11.94
CA ILE A 54 -9.95 4.50 -10.74
C ILE A 54 -9.19 4.03 -9.50
N PHE A 55 -8.66 2.80 -9.50
CA PHE A 55 -7.90 2.26 -8.38
C PHE A 55 -6.55 2.95 -8.20
N TYR A 56 -5.92 3.42 -9.29
CA TYR A 56 -4.71 4.22 -9.22
C TYR A 56 -4.95 5.56 -8.51
N PHE A 57 -5.95 6.33 -8.97
CA PHE A 57 -6.28 7.63 -8.39
C PHE A 57 -6.82 7.48 -6.97
N ALA A 58 -7.72 6.53 -6.73
CA ALA A 58 -8.25 6.25 -5.40
C ALA A 58 -7.12 5.94 -4.43
N ASN A 59 -6.18 5.04 -4.78
CA ASN A 59 -5.06 4.71 -3.91
C ASN A 59 -4.24 5.96 -3.55
N ARG A 60 -3.89 6.74 -4.58
CA ARG A 60 -3.02 7.91 -4.45
C ARG A 60 -3.63 9.00 -3.58
N TYR A 61 -4.91 9.33 -3.78
CA TYR A 61 -5.57 10.39 -3.03
C TYR A 61 -6.01 9.95 -1.63
N ILE A 62 -6.45 8.69 -1.47
CA ILE A 62 -6.80 8.16 -0.15
C ILE A 62 -5.56 8.13 0.75
N LEU A 63 -4.40 7.66 0.25
CA LEU A 63 -3.17 7.69 1.03
C LEU A 63 -2.73 9.12 1.37
N LEU A 64 -2.89 10.08 0.45
CA LEU A 64 -2.57 11.48 0.74
C LEU A 64 -3.45 12.01 1.89
N GLY A 65 -4.75 11.72 1.86
CA GLY A 65 -5.68 12.03 2.95
C GLY A 65 -5.28 11.37 4.26
N ALA A 66 -4.89 10.09 4.24
CA ALA A 66 -4.42 9.36 5.41
C ALA A 66 -3.16 10.00 6.01
N MET A 67 -2.19 10.39 5.19
CA MET A 67 -0.96 11.03 5.68
C MET A 67 -1.22 12.41 6.28
N ILE A 68 -2.08 13.21 5.66
CA ILE A 68 -2.50 14.51 6.22
C ILE A 68 -3.19 14.28 7.58
N GLY A 69 -4.11 13.31 7.64
CA GLY A 69 -4.80 12.98 8.89
C GLY A 69 -3.86 12.46 9.99
N ILE A 70 -2.79 11.74 9.64
CA ILE A 70 -1.76 11.30 10.59
C ILE A 70 -0.95 12.48 11.12
N VAL A 71 -0.50 13.40 10.26
CA VAL A 71 0.22 14.61 10.69
C VAL A 71 -0.67 15.46 11.62
N VAL A 72 -1.94 15.66 11.24
CA VAL A 72 -2.92 16.35 12.10
C VAL A 72 -3.10 15.64 13.44
N ALA A 73 -3.12 14.31 13.47
CA ALA A 73 -3.26 13.55 14.71
C ALA A 73 -2.04 13.72 15.64
N LEU A 74 -0.85 13.97 15.07
CA LEU A 74 0.40 14.12 15.81
C LEU A 74 0.63 15.56 16.32
N ASP A 75 0.16 16.56 15.59
CA ASP A 75 0.43 17.98 15.90
C ASP A 75 -0.76 18.72 16.56
N VAL A 76 -1.88 18.03 16.82
CA VAL A 76 -3.06 18.69 17.37
C VAL A 76 -2.87 19.10 18.84
N SER A 77 -3.05 20.40 19.12
CA SER A 77 -3.00 20.99 20.46
C SER A 77 -4.36 21.43 21.01
N HIS A 78 -5.42 21.18 20.25
CA HIS A 78 -6.79 21.62 20.54
C HIS A 78 -7.75 20.42 20.59
N PRO A 79 -8.86 20.49 21.34
CA PRO A 79 -9.78 19.38 21.46
C PRO A 79 -10.46 19.09 20.11
N ILE A 80 -10.15 17.91 19.55
CA ILE A 80 -10.77 17.37 18.35
C ILE A 80 -11.38 16.00 18.62
N ASN A 81 -12.21 15.53 17.69
CA ASN A 81 -12.81 14.20 17.78
C ASN A 81 -11.77 13.13 17.39
N CYS A 82 -10.86 12.80 18.32
CA CYS A 82 -9.76 11.85 18.11
C CYS A 82 -10.24 10.51 17.53
N LYS A 83 -11.38 10.01 18.01
CA LYS A 83 -11.98 8.77 17.49
C LYS A 83 -12.23 8.85 15.98
N ALA A 84 -12.86 9.92 15.51
CA ALA A 84 -13.16 10.07 14.09
C ALA A 84 -11.88 10.17 13.25
N LEU A 85 -10.87 10.90 13.74
CA LEU A 85 -9.59 11.07 13.04
C LEU A 85 -8.79 9.76 12.96
N TYR A 86 -8.65 9.04 14.07
CA TYR A 86 -7.94 7.75 14.08
C TYR A 86 -8.69 6.68 13.28
N THR A 87 -10.02 6.64 13.37
CA THR A 87 -10.83 5.75 12.52
C THR A 87 -10.65 6.07 11.04
N PHE A 88 -10.65 7.35 10.67
CA PHE A 88 -10.38 7.77 9.30
C PHE A 88 -8.97 7.37 8.85
N ASN A 89 -7.94 7.62 9.67
CA ASN A 89 -6.55 7.29 9.34
C ASN A 89 -6.34 5.79 9.16
N GLN A 90 -6.93 4.97 10.03
CA GLN A 90 -6.85 3.52 9.92
C GLN A 90 -7.55 3.03 8.66
N LEU A 91 -8.81 3.44 8.44
CA LEU A 91 -9.56 3.07 7.24
C LEU A 91 -8.86 3.51 5.95
N ALA A 92 -8.38 4.75 5.90
CA ALA A 92 -7.73 5.29 4.72
C ALA A 92 -6.36 4.64 4.48
N GLY A 93 -5.59 4.37 5.54
CA GLY A 93 -4.31 3.66 5.47
C GLY A 93 -4.46 2.22 4.96
N ASP A 94 -5.36 1.47 5.57
CA ASP A 94 -5.64 0.07 5.19
C ASP A 94 -6.28 -0.01 3.79
N ALA A 95 -7.18 0.92 3.46
CA ALA A 95 -7.75 1.02 2.11
C ALA A 95 -6.68 1.35 1.07
N ALA A 96 -5.72 2.23 1.36
CA ALA A 96 -4.61 2.50 0.45
C ALA A 96 -3.77 1.22 0.21
N LEU A 97 -3.49 0.45 1.26
CA LEU A 97 -2.78 -0.82 1.12
C LEU A 97 -3.56 -1.83 0.26
N GLY A 98 -4.88 -1.95 0.49
CA GLY A 98 -5.78 -2.79 -0.32
C GLY A 98 -5.88 -2.33 -1.78
N LEU A 99 -5.87 -1.01 -2.03
CA LEU A 99 -5.88 -0.46 -3.38
C LEU A 99 -4.54 -0.66 -4.11
N ALA A 100 -3.42 -0.54 -3.40
CA ALA A 100 -2.10 -0.88 -3.93
C ALA A 100 -2.04 -2.37 -4.37
N SER A 101 -2.57 -3.24 -3.52
CA SER A 101 -2.76 -4.68 -3.78
C SER A 101 -3.62 -4.94 -5.04
N ILE A 102 -4.74 -4.21 -5.21
CA ILE A 102 -5.57 -4.28 -6.43
C ILE A 102 -4.77 -3.85 -7.66
N ASN A 103 -4.04 -2.73 -7.59
CA ASN A 103 -3.25 -2.22 -8.71
C ASN A 103 -2.20 -3.24 -9.18
N LEU A 104 -1.55 -3.94 -8.25
CA LEU A 104 -0.61 -5.02 -8.54
C LEU A 104 -1.31 -6.26 -9.12
N SER A 105 -2.48 -6.64 -8.60
CA SER A 105 -3.21 -7.82 -9.07
C SER A 105 -3.81 -7.64 -10.47
N LEU A 106 -4.25 -6.43 -10.84
CA LEU A 106 -4.71 -6.10 -12.19
C LEU A 106 -3.64 -6.39 -13.25
N ARG A 107 -2.37 -6.09 -12.93
CA ARG A 107 -1.26 -6.45 -13.81
C ARG A 107 -1.15 -7.96 -13.95
N THR A 108 -1.26 -8.70 -12.85
CA THR A 108 -1.20 -10.17 -12.83
C THR A 108 -2.28 -10.79 -13.72
N ILE A 109 -3.49 -10.23 -13.72
CA ILE A 109 -4.57 -10.65 -14.62
C ILE A 109 -4.16 -10.50 -16.09
N ALA A 110 -3.54 -9.38 -16.45
CA ALA A 110 -3.03 -9.16 -17.80
C ALA A 110 -1.88 -10.12 -18.15
N VAL A 111 -0.98 -10.42 -17.20
CA VAL A 111 0.12 -11.40 -17.36
C VAL A 111 -0.42 -12.80 -17.67
N TRP A 112 -1.53 -13.16 -17.04
CA TRP A 112 -2.21 -14.44 -17.21
C TRP A 112 -3.22 -14.45 -18.36
N SER A 113 -3.15 -13.47 -19.27
CA SER A 113 -4.01 -13.37 -20.45
C SER A 113 -5.49 -13.48 -20.12
N HIS A 114 -5.92 -12.88 -19.01
CA HIS A 114 -7.31 -12.90 -18.54
C HIS A 114 -7.87 -14.31 -18.27
N ASN A 115 -7.04 -15.23 -17.77
CA ASN A 115 -7.53 -16.53 -17.32
C ASN A 115 -8.61 -16.37 -16.23
N LYS A 116 -9.82 -16.86 -16.51
CA LYS A 116 -11.00 -16.74 -15.65
C LYS A 116 -10.78 -17.32 -14.25
N ILE A 117 -9.97 -18.37 -14.11
CA ILE A 117 -9.66 -18.97 -12.81
C ILE A 117 -8.85 -18.00 -11.95
N VAL A 118 -7.79 -17.41 -12.51
CA VAL A 118 -6.92 -16.45 -11.81
C VAL A 118 -7.71 -15.19 -11.44
N ILE A 119 -8.57 -14.71 -12.34
CA ILE A 119 -9.47 -13.58 -12.05
C ILE A 119 -10.41 -13.94 -10.90
N GLY A 120 -11.08 -15.09 -10.95
CA GLY A 120 -12.00 -15.52 -9.90
C GLY A 120 -11.33 -15.59 -8.53
N VAL A 121 -10.14 -16.21 -8.44
CA VAL A 121 -9.35 -16.28 -7.20
C VAL A 121 -8.97 -14.89 -6.71
N LEU A 122 -8.41 -14.03 -7.57
CA LEU A 122 -7.99 -12.69 -7.16
C LEU A 122 -9.17 -11.84 -6.69
N VAL A 123 -10.33 -11.91 -7.36
CA VAL A 123 -11.55 -11.19 -6.95
C VAL A 123 -12.02 -11.65 -5.58
N VAL A 124 -12.07 -12.96 -5.33
CA VAL A 124 -12.47 -13.51 -4.01
C VAL A 124 -11.53 -13.02 -2.90
N VAL A 125 -10.22 -13.04 -3.15
CA VAL A 125 -9.24 -12.60 -2.14
C VAL A 125 -9.29 -11.08 -1.94
N ILE A 126 -9.54 -10.29 -2.99
CA ILE A 126 -9.76 -8.84 -2.86
C ILE A 126 -11.01 -8.57 -2.00
N LEU A 127 -12.13 -9.25 -2.27
CA LEU A 127 -13.35 -9.08 -1.47
C LEU A 127 -13.13 -9.46 0.00
N GLY A 128 -12.40 -10.55 0.26
CA GLY A 128 -12.01 -10.93 1.61
C GLY A 128 -11.17 -9.84 2.29
N HIS A 129 -10.20 -9.27 1.59
CA HIS A 129 -9.38 -8.18 2.12
C HIS A 129 -10.24 -6.97 2.51
N TRP A 130 -11.11 -6.49 1.61
CA TRP A 130 -11.98 -5.34 1.91
C TRP A 130 -12.97 -5.61 3.04
N SER A 131 -13.43 -6.85 3.19
CA SER A 131 -14.28 -7.22 4.33
C SER A 131 -13.56 -7.07 5.67
N LEU A 132 -12.28 -7.45 5.74
CA LEU A 132 -11.45 -7.30 6.94
C LEU A 132 -11.17 -5.82 7.24
N ILE A 133 -10.86 -5.01 6.21
CA ILE A 133 -10.64 -3.57 6.36
C ILE A 133 -11.88 -2.89 6.96
N LEU A 134 -13.07 -3.21 6.44
CA LEU A 134 -14.33 -2.64 6.94
C LEU A 134 -14.69 -3.13 8.35
N GLN A 135 -14.29 -4.36 8.71
CA GLN A 135 -14.49 -4.90 10.06
C GLN A 135 -13.47 -4.36 11.08
N GLY A 136 -12.29 -3.91 10.62
CA GLY A 136 -11.20 -3.38 11.45
C GLY A 136 -11.47 -2.06 12.16
N VAL A 137 -12.62 -1.43 11.92
CA VAL A 137 -13.00 -0.07 12.37
C VAL A 137 -13.23 0.07 13.89
N LEU A 138 -13.01 -0.97 14.70
CA LEU A 138 -13.20 -0.91 16.14
C LEU A 138 -11.98 -0.35 16.88
N LEU A 139 -11.84 0.98 16.82
CA LEU A 139 -10.98 1.77 17.70
C LEU A 139 -11.83 2.62 18.65
N ASN A 140 -11.41 2.76 19.90
CA ASN A 140 -11.80 3.91 20.72
C ASN A 140 -10.57 4.74 21.06
N ALA A 141 -10.66 6.04 20.79
CA ALA A 141 -9.67 7.03 21.16
C ALA A 141 -10.38 8.20 21.84
N ALA A 142 -9.76 8.75 22.88
CA ALA A 142 -10.27 9.87 23.63
C ALA A 142 -9.21 10.97 23.72
N TYR A 143 -9.65 12.23 23.76
CA TYR A 143 -8.78 13.36 24.04
C TYR A 143 -8.58 13.47 25.55
N ILE A 144 -7.36 13.23 26.04
CA ILE A 144 -7.02 13.24 27.47
C ILE A 144 -5.74 14.08 27.63
N ASP A 145 -5.75 15.05 28.55
CA ASP A 145 -4.58 15.86 28.94
C ASP A 145 -3.83 16.55 27.80
N GLY A 146 -4.57 17.08 26.81
CA GLY A 146 -3.97 17.85 25.72
C GLY A 146 -3.46 17.01 24.55
N ALA A 147 -3.64 15.69 24.58
CA ALA A 147 -3.26 14.77 23.51
C ALA A 147 -4.40 13.79 23.17
N CYS A 148 -4.41 13.28 21.93
CA CYS A 148 -5.29 12.17 21.58
C CYS A 148 -4.65 10.84 21.98
N THR A 149 -5.27 10.12 22.92
CA THR A 149 -4.81 8.80 23.36
C THR A 149 -5.77 7.70 22.91
N ILE A 150 -5.22 6.53 22.56
CA ILE A 150 -5.99 5.34 22.21
C ILE A 150 -6.40 4.65 23.51
N THR A 151 -7.70 4.47 23.75
CA THR A 151 -8.22 3.88 24.99
C THR A 151 -8.58 2.41 24.84
N SER A 152 -8.83 1.95 23.61
CA SER A 152 -8.90 0.53 23.26
C SER A 152 -8.73 0.34 21.75
N SER A 153 -7.82 -0.55 21.35
CA SER A 153 -7.67 -1.02 19.98
C SER A 153 -7.77 -2.55 19.94
N ASN A 154 -8.43 -3.08 18.90
CA ASN A 154 -8.40 -4.51 18.65
C ASN A 154 -7.22 -4.85 17.72
N ASN A 155 -6.01 -4.89 18.30
CA ASN A 155 -4.78 -5.19 17.56
C ASN A 155 -4.86 -6.52 16.79
N THR A 156 -5.69 -7.47 17.25
CA THR A 156 -5.94 -8.76 16.58
C THR A 156 -6.49 -8.59 15.17
N VAL A 157 -7.45 -7.68 14.96
CA VAL A 157 -8.06 -7.47 13.65
C VAL A 157 -7.11 -6.73 12.72
N LEU A 158 -6.36 -5.76 13.26
CA LEU A 158 -5.32 -5.07 12.51
C LEU A 158 -4.23 -6.03 12.05
N ALA A 159 -3.74 -6.90 12.95
CA ALA A 159 -2.79 -7.96 12.63
C ALA A 159 -3.33 -8.92 11.58
N ALA A 160 -4.60 -9.33 11.70
CA ALA A 160 -5.23 -10.17 10.68
C ALA A 160 -5.25 -9.49 9.30
N THR A 161 -5.57 -8.19 9.22
CA THR A 161 -5.57 -7.43 7.96
C THR A 161 -4.17 -7.33 7.33
N PHE A 162 -3.13 -7.06 8.11
CA PHE A 162 -1.75 -6.99 7.61
C PHE A 162 -1.21 -8.37 7.19
N ILE A 163 -1.46 -9.42 7.97
CA ILE A 163 -1.12 -10.80 7.60
C ILE A 163 -1.84 -11.18 6.30
N TYR A 164 -3.12 -10.83 6.18
CA TYR A 164 -3.89 -11.08 4.97
C TYR A 164 -3.27 -10.36 3.76
N SER A 165 -2.90 -9.09 3.91
CA SER A 165 -2.21 -8.29 2.89
C SER A 165 -0.89 -8.95 2.46
N MET A 166 -0.09 -9.39 3.42
CA MET A 166 1.19 -10.06 3.17
C MET A 166 1.00 -11.36 2.38
N VAL A 167 0.02 -12.18 2.77
CA VAL A 167 -0.30 -13.44 2.07
C VAL A 167 -0.83 -13.17 0.66
N PHE A 168 -1.65 -12.13 0.50
CA PHE A 168 -2.14 -11.71 -0.81
C PHE A 168 -1.00 -11.32 -1.74
N ASP A 169 -0.11 -10.44 -1.29
CA ASP A 169 1.04 -9.99 -2.08
C ASP A 169 2.00 -11.15 -2.39
N LEU A 170 2.22 -12.06 -1.44
CA LEU A 170 2.99 -13.27 -1.69
C LEU A 170 2.33 -14.15 -2.76
N GLY A 171 1.02 -14.35 -2.69
CA GLY A 171 0.27 -15.11 -3.70
C GLY A 171 0.40 -14.49 -5.09
N VAL A 172 0.24 -13.17 -5.19
CA VAL A 172 0.42 -12.42 -6.43
C VAL A 172 1.86 -12.54 -6.93
N LEU A 173 2.86 -12.40 -6.06
CA LEU A 173 4.28 -12.55 -6.38
C LEU A 173 4.59 -13.95 -6.93
N VAL A 174 4.08 -15.00 -6.28
CA VAL A 174 4.25 -16.41 -6.70
C VAL A 174 3.61 -16.63 -8.07
N LEU A 175 2.39 -16.14 -8.30
CA LEU A 175 1.70 -16.26 -9.59
C LEU A 175 2.47 -15.60 -10.73
N ASN A 176 3.03 -14.41 -10.50
CA ASN A 176 3.86 -13.72 -11.49
C ASN A 176 5.19 -14.43 -11.74
N THR A 177 5.84 -14.91 -10.67
CA THR A 177 7.12 -15.63 -10.74
C THR A 177 6.97 -16.95 -11.47
N TRP A 178 5.93 -17.73 -11.17
CA TRP A 178 5.65 -19.00 -11.85
C TRP A 178 5.43 -18.77 -13.34
N LYS A 179 4.60 -17.81 -13.73
CA LYS A 179 4.39 -17.51 -15.16
C LYS A 179 5.68 -17.12 -15.88
N LEU A 180 6.56 -16.38 -15.20
CA LEU A 180 7.87 -16.00 -15.74
C LEU A 180 8.81 -17.21 -15.91
N MET A 181 8.84 -18.12 -14.93
CA MET A 181 9.63 -19.36 -15.00
C MET A 181 9.11 -20.32 -16.08
N GLY A 182 7.80 -20.49 -16.20
CA GLY A 182 7.19 -21.33 -17.23
C GLY A 182 7.48 -20.87 -18.65
N ARG A 183 7.53 -19.54 -18.89
CA ARG A 183 7.97 -18.96 -20.18
C ARG A 183 9.47 -19.10 -20.46
N ARG A 184 10.27 -19.39 -19.43
CA ARG A 184 11.71 -19.68 -19.57
C ARG A 184 11.94 -21.13 -19.96
N TRP A 185 11.02 -22.02 -19.58
CA TRP A 185 11.09 -23.47 -19.83
C TRP A 185 10.40 -23.90 -21.13
N SER A 186 9.38 -23.17 -21.59
CA SER A 186 8.73 -23.44 -22.88
C SER A 186 9.52 -22.78 -24.01
N THR A 187 10.23 -23.60 -24.77
CA THR A 187 11.14 -23.23 -25.87
C THR A 187 10.42 -22.77 -27.15
N GLU A 188 9.08 -22.70 -27.17
CA GLU A 188 8.28 -22.42 -28.39
C GLU A 188 7.59 -21.05 -28.40
N GLY A 189 8.33 -19.98 -28.08
CA GLY A 189 7.74 -18.63 -28.08
C GLY A 189 8.75 -17.50 -28.20
N ILE A 190 9.78 -17.68 -29.03
CA ILE A 190 10.80 -16.67 -29.36
C ILE A 190 10.19 -15.65 -30.34
N HIS A 191 9.14 -14.96 -29.92
CA HIS A 191 8.63 -13.76 -30.60
C HIS A 191 7.96 -12.75 -29.66
N SER A 192 7.87 -12.99 -28.34
CA SER A 192 7.68 -11.88 -27.40
C SER A 192 9.06 -11.25 -27.13
N THR A 193 9.31 -10.11 -27.75
CA THR A 193 10.54 -9.31 -27.73
C THR A 193 11.32 -9.39 -26.40
N ARG A 194 12.66 -9.45 -26.50
CA ARG A 194 13.63 -9.37 -25.37
C ARG A 194 13.27 -8.27 -24.36
N LEU A 195 12.67 -7.18 -24.86
CA LEU A 195 12.09 -6.06 -24.12
C LEU A 195 10.94 -6.47 -23.18
N GLY A 196 10.00 -7.30 -23.65
CA GLY A 196 8.93 -7.85 -22.81
C GLY A 196 9.48 -8.69 -21.66
N LYS A 197 10.49 -9.54 -21.89
CA LYS A 197 11.15 -10.31 -20.82
C LYS A 197 11.88 -9.41 -19.79
N MET A 198 12.56 -8.35 -20.23
CA MET A 198 13.18 -7.38 -19.31
C MET A 198 12.14 -6.58 -18.52
N LEU A 199 11.08 -6.11 -19.16
CA LEU A 199 10.00 -5.34 -18.51
C LEU A 199 9.23 -6.18 -17.47
N PHE A 200 9.11 -7.48 -17.73
CA PHE A 200 8.55 -8.44 -16.77
C PHE A 200 9.47 -8.68 -15.58
N ARG A 201 10.79 -8.79 -15.81
CA ARG A 201 11.79 -8.91 -14.74
C ARG A 201 11.83 -7.65 -13.87
N ASP A 202 11.89 -6.48 -14.50
CA ASP A 202 11.86 -5.19 -13.80
C ASP A 202 10.51 -4.97 -13.11
N GLY A 203 9.44 -5.53 -13.67
CA GLY A 203 8.12 -5.53 -13.08
C GLY A 203 8.02 -6.33 -11.79
N LEU A 204 8.74 -7.45 -11.70
CA LEU A 204 8.71 -8.36 -10.55
C LEU A 204 9.34 -7.74 -9.29
N ILE A 205 10.37 -6.90 -9.47
CA ILE A 205 11.05 -6.21 -8.36
C ILE A 205 10.06 -5.40 -7.52
N TYR A 206 9.09 -4.76 -8.17
CA TYR A 206 8.04 -4.01 -7.49
C TYR A 206 7.16 -4.90 -6.59
N PHE A 207 6.78 -6.10 -7.05
CA PHE A 207 6.02 -7.04 -6.22
C PHE A 207 6.85 -7.54 -5.03
N ILE A 208 8.15 -7.77 -5.23
CA ILE A 208 9.07 -8.17 -4.14
C ILE A 208 9.16 -7.05 -3.10
N ILE A 209 9.32 -5.79 -3.52
CA ILE A 209 9.40 -4.65 -2.60
C ILE A 209 8.10 -4.52 -1.79
N ALA A 210 6.93 -4.60 -2.44
CA ALA A 210 5.63 -4.54 -1.75
C ALA A 210 5.49 -5.67 -0.71
N PHE A 211 5.82 -6.90 -1.08
CA PHE A 211 5.83 -8.04 -0.16
C PHE A 211 6.78 -7.83 1.03
N LEU A 212 8.02 -7.37 0.79
CA LEU A 212 8.99 -7.14 1.86
C LEU A 212 8.54 -6.04 2.82
N LEU A 213 7.95 -4.96 2.31
CA LEU A 213 7.39 -3.89 3.13
C LEU A 213 6.28 -4.40 4.05
N ASN A 214 5.35 -5.19 3.50
CA ASN A 214 4.26 -5.79 4.26
C ASN A 214 4.73 -6.87 5.24
N LEU A 215 5.78 -7.62 4.88
CA LEU A 215 6.42 -8.59 5.77
C LEU A 215 7.03 -7.87 6.98
N VAL A 216 7.79 -6.79 6.76
CA VAL A 216 8.39 -6.01 7.85
C VAL A 216 7.32 -5.45 8.77
N ALA A 217 6.26 -4.83 8.23
CA ALA A 217 5.14 -4.33 9.03
C ALA A 217 4.47 -5.44 9.85
N THR A 218 4.22 -6.59 9.23
CA THR A 218 3.59 -7.74 9.89
C THR A 218 4.46 -8.30 11.01
N VAL A 219 5.78 -8.41 10.81
CA VAL A 219 6.71 -8.91 11.83
C VAL A 219 6.72 -8.01 13.06
N PHE A 220 6.82 -6.69 12.87
CA PHE A 220 6.80 -5.74 13.99
C PHE A 220 5.46 -5.76 14.73
N MET A 221 4.36 -5.93 14.01
CA MET A 221 3.04 -6.07 14.62
C MET A 221 2.87 -7.36 15.43
N LEU A 222 3.46 -8.47 14.99
CA LEU A 222 3.40 -9.76 15.69
C LEU A 222 4.33 -9.85 16.90
N LEU A 223 5.43 -9.09 16.89
CA LEU A 223 6.37 -9.04 18.01
C LEU A 223 5.77 -8.35 19.25
N ASP A 224 4.78 -7.48 19.05
CA ASP A 224 4.02 -6.76 20.08
C ASP A 224 4.87 -6.24 21.24
N LEU A 225 5.98 -5.58 20.89
CA LEU A 225 6.95 -5.06 21.87
C LEU A 225 6.37 -3.89 22.66
N ASN A 226 5.59 -3.04 21.99
CA ASN A 226 4.91 -1.86 22.53
C ASN A 226 3.90 -1.29 21.51
N GLU A 227 2.91 -0.50 21.93
CA GLU A 227 1.86 0.05 21.06
C GLU A 227 2.42 0.88 19.89
N VAL A 228 3.45 1.69 20.13
CA VAL A 228 4.09 2.53 19.10
C VAL A 228 4.91 1.67 18.12
N MET A 229 5.71 0.75 18.66
CA MET A 229 6.62 -0.10 17.88
C MET A 229 5.85 -1.10 16.99
N SER A 230 4.69 -1.58 17.42
CA SER A 230 3.83 -2.48 16.63
C SER A 230 3.26 -1.81 15.37
N VAL A 231 3.18 -0.48 15.33
CA VAL A 231 2.52 0.28 14.25
C VAL A 231 3.51 1.13 13.44
N ILE A 232 4.76 1.29 13.90
CA ILE A 232 5.78 2.16 13.29
C ILE A 232 6.04 1.85 11.80
N PHE A 233 5.97 0.59 11.40
CA PHE A 233 6.21 0.16 10.02
C PHE A 233 4.96 0.08 9.13
N ASN A 234 3.76 0.27 9.69
CA ASN A 234 2.51 0.21 8.91
C ASN A 234 2.42 1.35 7.90
N VAL A 235 2.71 2.57 8.35
CA VAL A 235 2.72 3.77 7.49
C VAL A 235 3.80 3.67 6.39
N PRO A 236 5.08 3.37 6.70
CA PRO A 236 6.09 3.10 5.69
C PRO A 236 5.67 2.02 4.68
N ALA A 237 5.05 0.94 5.15
CA ALA A 237 4.62 -0.15 4.27
C ALA A 237 3.50 0.27 3.33
N ALA A 238 2.48 0.96 3.84
CA ALA A 238 1.40 1.52 3.01
C ALA A 238 1.93 2.53 1.98
N VAL A 239 2.82 3.44 2.41
CA VAL A 239 3.43 4.44 1.53
C VAL A 239 4.29 3.78 0.45
N GLY A 240 5.21 2.90 0.84
CA GLY A 240 6.10 2.23 -0.09
C GLY A 240 5.34 1.35 -1.08
N SER A 241 4.37 0.55 -0.62
CA SER A 241 3.52 -0.30 -1.47
C SER A 241 2.71 0.53 -2.47
N THR A 242 2.17 1.68 -2.04
CA THR A 242 1.46 2.60 -2.93
C THR A 242 2.37 3.26 -3.95
N ILE A 243 3.54 3.77 -3.55
CA ILE A 243 4.52 4.34 -4.49
C ILE A 243 4.89 3.31 -5.56
N VAL A 244 5.17 2.09 -5.13
CA VAL A 244 5.54 0.98 -5.99
C VAL A 244 4.40 0.63 -6.96
N ALA A 245 3.18 0.43 -6.46
CA ALA A 245 2.01 0.14 -7.28
C ALA A 245 1.74 1.26 -8.31
N CYS A 246 1.81 2.52 -7.89
CA CYS A 246 1.61 3.67 -8.75
C CYS A 246 2.71 3.81 -9.82
N ARG A 247 3.98 3.57 -9.48
CA ARG A 247 5.10 3.57 -10.45
C ARG A 247 4.95 2.45 -11.47
N VAL A 248 4.50 1.27 -11.07
CA VAL A 248 4.21 0.15 -11.97
C VAL A 248 3.14 0.53 -12.99
N VAL A 249 2.02 1.12 -12.54
CA VAL A 249 0.92 1.56 -13.41
C VAL A 249 1.39 2.62 -14.40
N ARG A 250 2.08 3.66 -13.92
CA ARG A 250 2.63 4.73 -14.78
C ARG A 250 3.60 4.20 -15.83
N ARG A 251 4.51 3.29 -15.44
CA ARG A 251 5.48 2.68 -16.35
C ARG A 251 4.81 1.87 -17.45
N LEU A 252 3.77 1.10 -17.11
CA LEU A 252 3.01 0.31 -18.08
C LEU A 252 2.30 1.19 -19.11
N ILE A 253 1.74 2.32 -18.67
CA ILE A 253 0.98 3.22 -19.53
C ILE A 253 1.88 4.00 -20.46
N ARG A 254 3.00 4.55 -19.96
CA ARG A 254 4.00 5.24 -20.80
C ARG A 254 4.51 4.31 -21.90
N PHE A 255 4.83 3.07 -21.56
CA PHE A 255 5.24 2.08 -22.56
C PHE A 255 4.17 1.77 -23.62
N THR A 256 2.90 1.75 -23.22
CA THR A 256 1.80 1.53 -24.18
C THR A 256 1.61 2.74 -25.10
N ALA A 257 1.87 3.96 -24.62
CA ALA A 257 1.84 5.17 -25.44
C ALA A 257 2.98 5.18 -26.47
N ASP A 258 4.22 4.91 -26.02
CA ASP A 258 5.39 4.85 -26.91
C ASP A 258 5.25 3.74 -27.97
N GLY A 259 4.62 2.62 -27.61
CA GLY A 259 4.35 1.52 -28.55
C GLY A 259 3.24 1.82 -29.57
N VAL A 260 2.37 2.80 -29.30
CA VAL A 260 1.33 3.27 -30.24
C VAL A 260 1.88 4.35 -31.17
N GLU A 261 2.91 5.11 -30.76
CA GLU A 261 3.59 6.08 -31.64
C GLU A 261 4.55 5.43 -32.65
N MET A 262 4.87 4.14 -32.49
CA MET A 262 5.71 3.36 -33.42
C MET A 262 4.92 2.46 -34.39
N LEU A 263 3.59 2.66 -34.51
CA LEU A 263 2.70 2.01 -35.49
C LEU A 263 2.06 3.08 -36.38
#